data_AF-A0A0C1EJ25-F1
#
_entry.id   AF-A0A0C1EJ25-F1
#
_cell.length_a   1.000
_cell.length_b   1.000
_cell.length_c   1.000
_cell.angle_alpha   90.00
_cell.angle_beta   90.00
_cell.angle_gamma   90.00
#
_symmetry.space_group_name_H-M   'P 1'
#
loop_
_entity.id
_entity.type
_entity.pdbx_description
1 polymer ?
#
loop_
_entity_poly.entity_id
_entity_poly.type
_entity_poly.pdbx_seq_one_letter_code
_entity_poly.pdbx_strand_id
1 'polypeptide(L)'
;MQGPAAAYLDGGARLHLQHGPIDLIIGAEGADAPARQAAFAAAVERFETILPGLVAELPVLRSPLQAEAPELQDPVARRMAAAALPHAAGFATPMIAVAGAVADAVLAAMCRAVPLQRAYVNNGGDIALFLAAGEVFSVAMAEQAGADLGRIRVCAGDGIGGIATSGAGGRSFSLGIADSVTVLAHSAAAADAAATLIANAVDLPGHPGVQRRPACELSPDSDLGARLVVTHVPLLAPEDCRRAISAGQAVAQSMLKRGLIKGAALFLRGAQAALGQAVPQISNRKELHHA
;
A
#
# COMPACT_ATOMS: atom_id res chain seq x y z
N MET A 1 -6.76 8.61 -24.44
CA MET A 1 -6.48 8.87 -23.01
C MET A 1 -5.79 10.21 -22.91
N GLN A 2 -6.10 11.01 -21.89
CA GLN A 2 -5.25 12.16 -21.55
C GLN A 2 -3.85 11.64 -21.23
N GLY A 3 -2.82 12.34 -21.71
CA GLY A 3 -1.44 12.00 -21.40
C GLY A 3 -1.12 12.23 -19.92
N PRO A 4 0.08 11.80 -19.46
CA PRO A 4 0.53 12.07 -18.10
C PRO A 4 0.60 13.58 -17.83
N ALA A 5 0.13 13.99 -16.66
CA ALA A 5 0.20 15.37 -16.18
C ALA A 5 1.20 15.48 -15.03
N ALA A 6 1.91 16.61 -14.97
CA ALA A 6 2.88 16.92 -13.92
C ALA A 6 2.66 18.34 -13.39
N ALA A 7 2.69 18.50 -12.07
CA ALA A 7 2.56 19.80 -11.40
C ALA A 7 3.47 19.88 -10.17
N TYR A 8 4.08 21.05 -9.95
CA TYR A 8 4.81 21.32 -8.71
C TYR A 8 3.85 21.80 -7.63
N LEU A 9 4.04 21.29 -6.42
CA LEU A 9 3.30 21.69 -5.22
C LEU A 9 4.23 22.42 -4.25
N ASP A 10 3.63 23.19 -3.33
CA ASP A 10 4.32 23.90 -2.23
C ASP A 10 5.56 24.68 -2.68
N GLY A 11 5.44 25.45 -3.76
CA GLY A 11 6.56 26.23 -4.29
C GLY A 11 7.71 25.39 -4.87
N GLY A 12 7.45 24.15 -5.28
CA GLY A 12 8.45 23.24 -5.87
C GLY A 12 9.11 22.30 -4.88
N ALA A 13 8.61 22.21 -3.64
CA ALA A 13 9.09 21.24 -2.66
C ALA A 13 8.59 19.82 -2.96
N ARG A 14 7.42 19.68 -3.57
CA ARG A 14 6.82 18.40 -3.96
C ARG A 14 6.42 18.39 -5.43
N LEU A 15 6.35 17.20 -6.01
CA LEU A 15 5.90 16.94 -7.37
C LEU A 15 4.63 16.08 -7.32
N HIS A 16 3.62 16.47 -8.09
CA HIS A 16 2.41 15.71 -8.35
C HIS A 16 2.45 15.17 -9.77
N LEU A 17 2.23 13.86 -9.94
CA LEU A 17 2.11 13.21 -11.25
C LEU A 17 0.80 12.45 -11.33
N GLN A 18 0.08 12.57 -12.44
CA GLN A 18 -1.21 11.88 -12.63
C GLN A 18 -1.36 11.34 -14.05
N HIS A 19 -1.77 10.08 -14.18
CA HIS A 19 -2.08 9.44 -15.46
C HIS A 19 -3.10 8.32 -15.23
N GLY A 20 -4.34 8.54 -15.70
CA GLY A 20 -5.43 7.61 -15.45
C GLY A 20 -5.67 7.44 -13.94
N PRO A 21 -5.68 6.20 -13.40
CA PRO A 21 -5.89 5.95 -11.98
C PRO A 21 -4.64 6.19 -11.11
N ILE A 22 -3.47 6.37 -11.72
CA ILE A 22 -2.20 6.55 -11.02
C ILE A 22 -2.05 8.02 -10.63
N ASP A 23 -1.80 8.27 -9.34
CA ASP A 23 -1.83 9.59 -8.72
C ASP A 23 -0.73 9.68 -7.66
N LEU A 24 0.40 10.29 -8.00
CA LEU A 24 1.63 10.28 -7.21
C LEU A 24 1.89 11.64 -6.56
N ILE A 25 2.15 11.62 -5.25
CA ILE A 25 2.75 12.76 -4.53
C ILE A 25 4.17 12.38 -4.14
N ILE A 26 5.13 13.17 -4.62
CA ILE A 26 6.56 12.88 -4.56
C ILE A 26 7.28 13.97 -3.78
N GLY A 27 8.12 13.56 -2.83
CA GLY A 27 9.03 14.45 -2.12
C GLY A 27 10.46 13.92 -2.21
N ALA A 28 11.42 14.84 -2.34
CA ALA A 28 12.84 14.49 -2.38
C ALA A 28 13.68 15.58 -1.72
N GLU A 29 14.64 15.14 -0.91
CA GLU A 29 15.69 15.95 -0.31
C GLU A 29 17.03 15.42 -0.85
N GLY A 30 17.62 16.20 -1.75
CA GLY A 30 18.99 16.00 -2.22
C GLY A 30 19.97 16.87 -1.44
N ALA A 31 21.26 16.78 -1.79
CA ALA A 31 22.29 17.64 -1.19
C ALA A 31 22.02 19.14 -1.44
N ASP A 32 21.34 19.47 -2.54
CA ASP A 32 20.96 20.83 -2.95
C ASP A 32 19.67 20.84 -3.80
N ALA A 33 19.21 22.04 -4.18
CA ALA A 33 18.02 22.22 -5.02
C ALA A 33 18.16 21.62 -6.44
N PRO A 34 19.30 21.73 -7.15
CA PRO A 34 19.54 21.03 -8.41
C PRO A 34 19.32 19.52 -8.32
N ALA A 35 19.77 18.87 -7.24
CA ALA A 35 19.56 17.44 -7.06
C ALA A 35 18.08 17.08 -6.98
N ARG A 36 17.27 17.84 -6.22
CA ARG A 36 15.81 17.63 -6.19
C ARG A 36 15.19 17.76 -7.57
N GLN A 37 15.60 18.76 -8.34
CA GLN A 37 15.06 18.99 -9.68
C GLN A 37 15.42 17.86 -10.66
N ALA A 38 16.65 17.33 -10.59
CA ALA A 38 17.08 16.19 -11.38
C ALA A 38 16.30 14.92 -11.04
N ALA A 39 16.05 14.67 -9.74
CA ALA A 39 15.20 13.56 -9.30
C ALA A 39 13.77 13.70 -9.83
N PHE A 40 13.17 14.89 -9.73
CA PHE A 40 11.82 15.16 -10.25
C PHE A 40 11.74 15.00 -11.78
N ALA A 41 12.76 15.41 -12.53
CA ALA A 41 12.81 15.17 -13.97
C ALA A 41 12.83 13.67 -14.30
N ALA A 42 13.65 12.88 -13.59
CA ALA A 42 13.70 11.43 -13.76
C ALA A 42 12.39 10.74 -13.34
N ALA A 43 11.67 11.28 -12.35
CA ALA A 43 10.35 10.81 -11.97
C ALA A 43 9.33 11.00 -13.10
N VAL A 44 9.30 12.19 -13.71
CA VAL A 44 8.42 12.51 -14.85
C VAL A 44 8.71 11.56 -16.02
N GLU A 45 9.98 11.47 -16.44
CA GLU A 45 10.40 10.60 -17.56
C GLU A 45 9.99 9.15 -17.33
N ARG A 46 10.24 8.62 -16.12
CA ARG A 46 9.83 7.25 -15.80
C ARG A 46 8.30 7.10 -15.85
N PHE A 47 7.56 8.06 -15.32
CA PHE A 47 6.11 8.01 -15.19
C PHE A 47 5.39 7.93 -16.54
N GLU A 48 5.92 8.58 -17.59
CA GLU A 48 5.34 8.57 -18.94
C GLU A 48 5.13 7.16 -19.51
N THR A 49 6.00 6.22 -19.13
CA THR A 49 6.03 4.86 -19.67
C THR A 49 5.25 3.83 -18.84
N ILE A 50 4.85 4.17 -17.60
CA ILE A 50 4.29 3.20 -16.65
C ILE A 50 2.91 2.69 -17.08
N LEU A 51 1.94 3.59 -17.28
CA LEU A 51 0.57 3.16 -17.61
C LEU A 51 0.50 2.41 -18.94
N PRO A 52 1.16 2.86 -20.03
CA PRO A 52 1.19 2.09 -21.28
C PRO A 52 1.78 0.68 -21.12
N GLY A 53 2.89 0.55 -20.36
CA GLY A 53 3.53 -0.75 -20.08
C GLY A 53 2.60 -1.70 -19.33
N LEU A 54 1.94 -1.22 -18.27
CA LEU A 54 0.98 -2.02 -17.50
C LEU A 54 -0.26 -2.41 -18.30
N VAL A 55 -0.80 -1.50 -19.13
CA VAL A 55 -1.96 -1.78 -19.98
C VAL A 55 -1.66 -2.87 -21.00
N ALA A 56 -0.45 -2.91 -21.56
CA ALA A 56 -0.04 -3.92 -22.52
C ALA A 56 -0.07 -5.35 -21.94
N GLU A 57 0.15 -5.49 -20.63
CA GLU A 57 0.20 -6.79 -19.94
C GLU A 57 -0.99 -7.03 -18.99
N LEU A 58 -2.00 -6.14 -19.04
CA LEU A 58 -3.12 -6.14 -18.10
C LEU A 58 -3.91 -7.47 -18.05
N PRO A 59 -4.17 -8.19 -19.15
CA PRO A 59 -4.84 -9.49 -19.09
C PRO A 59 -4.10 -10.51 -18.22
N VAL A 60 -2.76 -10.53 -18.30
CA VAL A 60 -1.92 -11.42 -17.48
C VAL A 60 -1.91 -10.93 -16.04
N LEU A 61 -1.77 -9.63 -15.82
CA LEU A 61 -1.76 -9.03 -14.48
C LEU A 61 -3.06 -9.23 -13.70
N ARG A 62 -4.20 -9.34 -14.39
CA ARG A 62 -5.52 -9.63 -13.79
C ARG A 62 -5.80 -11.13 -13.61
N SER A 63 -4.93 -11.99 -14.14
CA SER A 63 -5.10 -13.43 -14.00
C SER A 63 -4.62 -13.89 -12.61
N PRO A 64 -5.24 -14.96 -12.04
CA PRO A 64 -4.74 -15.57 -10.82
C PRO A 64 -3.26 -15.95 -10.97
N LEU A 65 -2.48 -15.79 -9.90
CA LEU A 65 -1.10 -16.28 -9.87
C LEU A 65 -1.07 -17.80 -10.11
N GLN A 66 -0.30 -18.22 -11.10
CA GLN A 66 -0.09 -19.62 -11.46
C GLN A 66 1.39 -19.86 -11.70
N ALA A 67 1.86 -21.09 -11.46
CA ALA A 67 3.26 -21.47 -11.65
C ALA A 67 3.73 -21.31 -13.12
N GLU A 68 2.79 -21.37 -14.06
CA GLU A 68 3.04 -21.34 -15.52
C GLU A 68 2.59 -20.00 -16.15
N ALA A 69 2.52 -18.92 -15.38
CA ALA A 69 2.11 -17.62 -15.91
C ALA A 69 3.07 -17.13 -17.03
N PRO A 70 2.55 -16.46 -18.07
CA PRO A 70 3.37 -15.86 -19.13
C PRO A 70 4.46 -14.95 -18.58
N GLU A 71 5.61 -14.94 -19.24
CA GLU A 71 6.71 -14.04 -18.87
C GLU A 71 6.32 -12.58 -19.12
N LEU A 72 6.16 -11.83 -18.03
CA LEU A 72 5.97 -10.38 -18.07
C LEU A 72 7.25 -9.70 -18.57
N GLN A 73 7.12 -8.69 -19.42
CA GLN A 73 8.22 -7.91 -19.99
C GLN A 73 8.36 -6.55 -19.31
N ASP A 74 7.25 -5.93 -18.89
CA ASP A 74 7.31 -4.64 -18.23
C ASP A 74 7.97 -4.74 -16.84
N PRO A 75 8.96 -3.89 -16.50
CA PRO A 75 9.63 -3.95 -15.20
C PRO A 75 8.72 -3.71 -13.99
N VAL A 76 7.64 -2.91 -14.13
CA VAL A 76 6.65 -2.72 -13.05
C VAL A 76 5.79 -3.98 -12.92
N ALA A 77 5.33 -4.55 -14.04
CA ALA A 77 4.59 -5.81 -14.07
C ALA A 77 5.37 -6.95 -13.40
N ARG A 78 6.66 -7.10 -13.71
CA ARG A 78 7.56 -8.05 -13.03
C ARG A 78 7.64 -7.83 -11.51
N ARG A 79 7.72 -6.56 -11.08
CA ARG A 79 7.75 -6.21 -9.65
C ARG A 79 6.42 -6.57 -8.96
N MET A 80 5.29 -6.31 -9.61
CA MET A 80 3.96 -6.69 -9.11
C MET A 80 3.87 -8.21 -8.88
N ALA A 81 4.24 -8.99 -9.89
CA ALA A 81 4.22 -10.45 -9.79
C ALA A 81 5.18 -10.96 -8.70
N ALA A 82 6.39 -10.42 -8.60
CA ALA A 82 7.35 -10.81 -7.58
C ALA A 82 6.86 -10.51 -6.15
N ALA A 83 6.16 -9.39 -5.94
CA ALA A 83 5.57 -9.04 -4.64
C ALA A 83 4.38 -9.94 -4.29
N ALA A 84 3.59 -10.36 -5.27
CA ALA A 84 2.41 -11.18 -5.04
C ALA A 84 2.73 -12.69 -4.92
N LEU A 85 3.79 -13.17 -5.58
CA LEU A 85 4.16 -14.59 -5.64
C LEU A 85 4.32 -15.30 -4.27
N PRO A 86 4.91 -14.68 -3.23
CA PRO A 86 4.97 -15.29 -1.89
C PRO A 86 3.61 -15.62 -1.26
N HIS A 87 2.52 -15.10 -1.83
CA HIS A 87 1.16 -15.25 -1.36
C HIS A 87 0.29 -16.17 -2.23
N ALA A 88 0.88 -16.85 -3.23
CA ALA A 88 0.17 -17.67 -4.22
C ALA A 88 -0.53 -18.93 -3.67
N ALA A 89 -0.42 -19.22 -2.36
CA ALA A 89 -1.18 -20.31 -1.73
C ALA A 89 -2.69 -20.02 -1.63
N GLY A 90 -3.07 -18.74 -1.64
CA GLY A 90 -4.46 -18.29 -1.73
C GLY A 90 -4.75 -17.69 -3.10
N PHE A 91 -5.96 -17.15 -3.28
CA PHE A 91 -6.21 -16.33 -4.46
C PHE A 91 -5.52 -14.97 -4.33
N ALA A 92 -4.68 -14.67 -5.31
CA ALA A 92 -4.12 -13.36 -5.56
C ALA A 92 -3.87 -13.20 -7.06
N THR A 93 -3.89 -11.97 -7.52
CA THR A 93 -3.41 -11.54 -8.85
C THR A 93 -2.24 -10.58 -8.62
N PRO A 94 -1.36 -10.35 -9.60
CA PRO A 94 -0.39 -9.27 -9.54
C PRO A 94 -0.98 -7.88 -9.19
N MET A 95 -2.28 -7.65 -9.45
CA MET A 95 -2.94 -6.37 -9.18
C MET A 95 -2.89 -5.95 -7.70
N ILE A 96 -2.71 -6.88 -6.75
CA ILE A 96 -2.63 -6.54 -5.31
C ILE A 96 -1.38 -5.72 -4.93
N ALA A 97 -0.45 -5.49 -5.86
CA ALA A 97 0.80 -4.79 -5.62
C ALA A 97 1.00 -3.59 -6.56
N VAL A 98 -0.03 -3.20 -7.34
CA VAL A 98 0.12 -2.24 -8.45
C VAL A 98 0.59 -0.88 -7.96
N ALA A 99 0.00 -0.35 -6.89
CA ALA A 99 0.25 1.02 -6.48
C ALA A 99 1.64 1.16 -5.88
N GLY A 100 2.01 0.19 -5.02
CA GLY A 100 3.34 0.09 -4.46
C GLY A 100 4.42 -0.16 -5.53
N ALA A 101 4.18 -1.02 -6.50
CA ALA A 101 5.15 -1.31 -7.56
C ALA A 101 5.44 -0.11 -8.47
N VAL A 102 4.43 0.71 -8.73
CA VAL A 102 4.57 1.99 -9.44
C VAL A 102 5.41 2.96 -8.62
N ALA A 103 5.11 3.11 -7.32
CA ALA A 103 5.86 3.98 -6.43
C ALA A 103 7.35 3.58 -6.37
N ASP A 104 7.64 2.29 -6.22
CA ASP A 104 9.01 1.74 -6.25
C ASP A 104 9.71 2.04 -7.58
N ALA A 105 8.98 1.98 -8.71
CA ALA A 105 9.56 2.21 -10.03
C ALA A 105 10.04 3.65 -10.20
N VAL A 106 9.22 4.60 -9.76
CA VAL A 106 9.51 6.03 -9.83
C VAL A 106 10.64 6.39 -8.86
N LEU A 107 10.56 5.91 -7.61
CA LEU A 107 11.61 6.15 -6.62
C LEU A 107 12.97 5.62 -7.09
N ALA A 108 13.00 4.41 -7.67
CA ALA A 108 14.23 3.83 -8.20
C ALA A 108 14.81 4.65 -9.36
N ALA A 109 13.98 5.27 -10.21
CA ALA A 109 14.45 6.17 -11.26
C ALA A 109 15.08 7.45 -10.68
N MET A 110 14.42 8.06 -9.69
CA MET A 110 14.94 9.22 -8.97
C MET A 110 16.32 8.95 -8.36
N CYS A 111 16.46 7.84 -7.63
CA CYS A 111 17.72 7.47 -6.95
C CYS A 111 18.85 7.13 -7.92
N ARG A 112 18.54 6.66 -9.14
CA ARG A 112 19.55 6.42 -10.18
C ARG A 112 20.04 7.72 -10.83
N ALA A 113 19.16 8.71 -10.93
CA ALA A 113 19.49 9.98 -11.57
C ALA A 113 20.42 10.84 -10.72
N VAL A 114 20.29 10.79 -9.39
CA VAL A 114 21.06 11.64 -8.48
C VAL A 114 21.12 11.05 -7.06
N PRO A 115 22.20 11.30 -6.30
CA PRO A 115 22.23 10.99 -4.87
C PRO A 115 21.18 11.79 -4.09
N LEU A 116 20.41 11.08 -3.27
CA LEU A 116 19.38 11.66 -2.40
C LEU A 116 19.74 11.38 -0.94
N GLN A 117 19.27 12.23 -0.02
CA GLN A 117 19.30 11.98 1.42
C GLN A 117 18.02 11.28 1.85
N ARG A 118 16.87 11.79 1.38
CA ARG A 118 15.55 11.24 1.66
C ARG A 118 14.64 11.43 0.47
N ALA A 119 13.84 10.43 0.14
CA ALA A 119 12.81 10.58 -0.88
C ALA A 119 11.64 9.64 -0.61
N TYR A 120 10.47 10.06 -1.03
CA TYR A 120 9.28 9.22 -1.00
C TYR A 120 8.44 9.43 -2.26
N VAL A 121 7.74 8.37 -2.67
CA VAL A 121 6.72 8.39 -3.72
C VAL A 121 5.47 7.77 -3.12
N ASN A 122 4.41 8.57 -2.94
CA ASN A 122 3.13 8.12 -2.39
C ASN A 122 2.10 7.98 -3.53
N ASN A 123 1.61 6.76 -3.74
CA ASN A 123 0.52 6.45 -4.66
C ASN A 123 -0.74 6.07 -3.87
N GLY A 124 -1.51 7.07 -3.44
CA GLY A 124 -2.80 6.82 -2.79
C GLY A 124 -2.77 6.09 -1.44
N GLY A 125 -1.64 6.09 -0.72
CA GLY A 125 -1.44 5.35 0.53
C GLY A 125 -0.30 4.33 0.47
N ASP A 126 0.16 4.00 -0.74
CA ASP A 126 1.29 3.10 -0.99
C ASP A 126 2.54 3.92 -1.26
N ILE A 127 3.43 3.95 -0.26
CA ILE A 127 4.58 4.84 -0.16
C ILE A 127 5.85 4.03 -0.34
N ALA A 128 6.58 4.29 -1.41
CA ALA A 128 7.98 3.87 -1.54
C ALA A 128 8.87 4.90 -0.84
N LEU A 129 9.87 4.43 -0.08
CA LEU A 129 10.71 5.26 0.77
C LEU A 129 12.20 4.96 0.55
N PHE A 130 12.99 6.02 0.42
CA PHE A 130 14.45 5.97 0.46
C PHE A 130 14.97 6.85 1.61
N LEU A 131 15.90 6.31 2.39
CA LEU A 131 16.60 6.99 3.47
C LEU A 131 18.09 6.67 3.42
N ALA A 132 18.92 7.71 3.32
CA ALA A 132 20.36 7.61 3.52
C ALA A 132 20.70 7.33 5.00
N ALA A 133 21.92 6.87 5.27
CA ALA A 133 22.36 6.57 6.63
C ALA A 133 22.18 7.79 7.56
N GLY A 134 21.54 7.58 8.71
CA GLY A 134 21.23 8.63 9.69
C GLY A 134 19.89 9.34 9.50
N GLU A 135 19.26 9.18 8.33
CA GLU A 135 17.95 9.78 8.05
C GLU A 135 16.80 9.03 8.72
N VAL A 136 15.75 9.80 9.03
CA VAL A 136 14.52 9.34 9.67
C VAL A 136 13.33 9.86 8.87
N PHE A 137 12.33 9.01 8.69
CA PHE A 137 11.03 9.37 8.15
C PHE A 137 9.95 9.15 9.19
N SER A 138 9.00 10.08 9.30
CA SER A 138 7.81 9.91 10.12
C SER A 138 6.57 10.06 9.27
N VAL A 139 5.71 9.04 9.29
CA VAL A 139 4.40 9.09 8.65
C VAL A 139 3.31 9.02 9.73
N ALA A 140 2.32 9.91 9.62
CA ALA A 140 1.13 9.84 10.47
C ALA A 140 0.19 8.75 9.94
N MET A 141 -0.33 7.93 10.85
CA MET A 141 -1.47 7.07 10.57
C MET A 141 -2.72 7.86 10.95
N ALA A 142 -3.69 7.93 10.06
CA ALA A 142 -4.95 8.60 10.31
C ALA A 142 -6.12 7.73 9.86
N GLU A 143 -7.22 7.73 10.61
CA GLU A 143 -8.49 7.21 10.12
C GLU A 143 -9.06 8.14 9.05
N GLN A 144 -9.94 7.62 8.20
CA GLN A 144 -10.69 8.46 7.25
C GLN A 144 -11.48 9.59 7.92
N ALA A 145 -11.92 9.39 9.17
CA ALA A 145 -12.59 10.41 9.97
C ALA A 145 -11.63 11.47 10.57
N GLY A 146 -10.32 11.37 10.29
CA GLY A 146 -9.30 12.31 10.74
C GLY A 146 -8.73 12.03 12.14
N ALA A 147 -9.09 10.90 12.77
CA ALA A 147 -8.53 10.51 14.06
C ALA A 147 -7.03 10.15 13.91
N ASP A 148 -6.19 10.70 14.80
CA ASP A 148 -4.76 10.38 14.87
C ASP A 148 -4.59 8.96 15.44
N LEU A 149 -4.10 8.05 14.60
CA LEU A 149 -3.81 6.66 14.97
C LEU A 149 -2.35 6.47 15.43
N GLY A 150 -1.58 7.56 15.50
CA GLY A 150 -0.18 7.58 15.89
C GLY A 150 0.75 7.81 14.70
N ARG A 151 2.05 7.68 14.95
CA ARG A 151 3.09 7.92 13.95
C ARG A 151 4.02 6.73 13.82
N ILE A 152 4.26 6.29 12.59
CA ILE A 152 5.31 5.33 12.30
C ILE A 152 6.60 6.11 12.09
N ARG A 153 7.66 5.71 12.78
CA ARG A 153 9.01 6.25 12.61
C ARG A 153 9.87 5.17 11.96
N VAL A 154 10.46 5.51 10.82
CA VAL A 154 11.34 4.63 10.04
C VAL A 154 12.74 5.23 9.98
N CYS A 155 13.73 4.44 10.35
CA CYS A 155 15.15 4.77 10.22
C CYS A 155 15.76 4.00 9.05
N ALA A 156 16.83 4.52 8.43
CA ALA A 156 17.50 3.88 7.30
C ALA A 156 17.94 2.43 7.55
N GLY A 157 18.27 2.07 8.80
CA GLY A 157 18.70 0.73 9.20
C GLY A 157 17.57 -0.29 9.40
N ASP A 158 16.31 0.12 9.36
CA ASP A 158 15.18 -0.77 9.70
C ASP A 158 14.85 -1.79 8.59
N GLY A 159 15.44 -1.62 7.40
CA GLY A 159 15.16 -2.44 6.23
C GLY A 159 13.73 -2.27 5.71
N ILE A 160 13.14 -1.10 5.94
CA ILE A 160 11.82 -0.70 5.44
C ILE A 160 12.02 0.22 4.23
N GLY A 161 11.60 -0.26 3.07
CA GLY A 161 11.59 0.51 1.82
C GLY A 161 10.18 0.88 1.36
N GLY A 162 9.15 0.39 2.05
CA GLY A 162 7.77 0.70 1.71
C GLY A 162 6.78 0.61 2.86
N ILE A 163 5.73 1.41 2.73
CA ILE A 163 4.59 1.50 3.63
C ILE A 163 3.33 1.44 2.77
N ALA A 164 2.33 0.66 3.14
CA ALA A 164 1.07 0.59 2.41
C ALA A 164 -0.10 0.62 3.38
N THR A 165 -1.24 1.16 2.94
CA THR A 165 -2.46 1.18 3.74
C THR A 165 -3.66 0.70 2.93
N SER A 166 -4.36 -0.33 3.44
CA SER A 166 -5.55 -0.92 2.82
C SER A 166 -6.71 -0.99 3.83
N GLY A 167 -7.96 -1.02 3.37
CA GLY A 167 -9.13 -1.03 4.24
C GLY A 167 -10.33 -0.28 3.66
N ALA A 168 -11.31 0.00 4.51
CA ALA A 168 -12.53 0.70 4.13
C ALA A 168 -12.24 2.10 3.57
N GLY A 169 -12.86 2.40 2.43
CA GLY A 169 -12.76 3.69 1.76
C GLY A 169 -11.46 3.94 0.97
N GLY A 170 -10.65 2.90 0.77
CA GLY A 170 -9.66 2.87 -0.32
C GLY A 170 -10.32 2.89 -1.70
N ARG A 171 -9.49 2.99 -2.75
CA ARG A 171 -9.97 3.05 -4.16
C ARG A 171 -10.29 1.66 -4.76
N SER A 172 -10.02 0.59 -4.01
CA SER A 172 -10.15 -0.81 -4.47
C SER A 172 -11.20 -1.57 -3.65
N PHE A 173 -11.80 -2.59 -4.25
CA PHE A 173 -12.72 -3.46 -3.53
C PHE A 173 -11.99 -4.27 -2.45
N SER A 174 -12.60 -4.37 -1.27
CA SER A 174 -12.12 -5.23 -0.19
C SER A 174 -13.02 -6.46 -0.01
N LEU A 175 -12.40 -7.59 0.28
CA LEU A 175 -13.08 -8.82 0.69
C LEU A 175 -13.38 -8.81 2.20
N GLY A 176 -12.61 -8.04 2.97
CA GLY A 176 -12.72 -7.92 4.42
C GLY A 176 -13.45 -6.66 4.87
N ILE A 177 -13.44 -6.44 6.18
CA ILE A 177 -14.17 -5.36 6.86
C ILE A 177 -13.27 -4.38 7.60
N ALA A 178 -11.94 -4.52 7.54
CA ALA A 178 -11.01 -3.60 8.21
C ALA A 178 -11.31 -2.14 7.86
N ASP A 179 -11.27 -1.26 8.86
CA ASP A 179 -11.30 0.18 8.60
C ASP A 179 -9.96 0.61 7.99
N SER A 180 -8.85 0.14 8.55
CA SER A 180 -7.50 0.38 8.03
C SER A 180 -6.51 -0.70 8.46
N VAL A 181 -5.59 -1.04 7.57
CA VAL A 181 -4.43 -1.89 7.80
C VAL A 181 -3.23 -1.23 7.17
N THR A 182 -2.28 -0.80 7.99
CA THR A 182 -0.99 -0.25 7.53
C THR A 182 0.11 -1.30 7.67
N VAL A 183 0.89 -1.54 6.62
CA VAL A 183 1.98 -2.52 6.60
C VAL A 183 3.30 -1.86 6.26
N LEU A 184 4.37 -2.32 6.92
CA LEU A 184 5.75 -1.94 6.63
C LEU A 184 6.48 -3.14 6.01
N ALA A 185 7.18 -2.92 4.89
CA ALA A 185 7.93 -3.96 4.20
C ALA A 185 9.21 -3.42 3.56
N HIS A 186 10.00 -4.31 2.95
CA HIS A 186 11.26 -3.97 2.29
C HIS A 186 11.07 -3.15 1.00
N SER A 187 9.86 -3.12 0.44
CA SER A 187 9.48 -2.36 -0.76
C SER A 187 8.00 -1.97 -0.67
N ALA A 188 7.57 -0.95 -1.41
CA ALA A 188 6.17 -0.55 -1.43
C ALA A 188 5.28 -1.63 -2.06
N ALA A 189 5.75 -2.30 -3.12
CA ALA A 189 5.02 -3.41 -3.74
C ALA A 189 4.73 -4.55 -2.74
N ALA A 190 5.71 -4.92 -1.91
CA ALA A 190 5.52 -5.95 -0.89
C ALA A 190 4.58 -5.49 0.24
N ALA A 191 4.66 -4.21 0.62
CA ALA A 191 3.77 -3.64 1.62
C ALA A 191 2.31 -3.64 1.11
N ASP A 192 2.08 -3.22 -0.14
CA ASP A 192 0.76 -3.13 -0.80
C ASP A 192 0.07 -4.51 -0.87
N ALA A 193 0.80 -5.52 -1.39
CA ALA A 193 0.33 -6.90 -1.43
C ALA A 193 -0.07 -7.43 -0.05
N ALA A 194 0.80 -7.21 0.95
CA ALA A 194 0.53 -7.67 2.30
C ALA A 194 -0.62 -6.90 2.97
N ALA A 195 -0.71 -5.59 2.80
CA ALA A 195 -1.78 -4.75 3.34
C ALA A 195 -3.13 -5.21 2.80
N THR A 196 -3.23 -5.42 1.49
CA THR A 196 -4.44 -5.94 0.84
C THR A 196 -4.86 -7.29 1.42
N LEU A 197 -3.93 -8.23 1.56
CA LEU A 197 -4.24 -9.58 2.07
C LEU A 197 -4.58 -9.59 3.56
N ILE A 198 -3.90 -8.79 4.38
CA ILE A 198 -4.20 -8.67 5.81
C ILE A 198 -5.55 -7.98 6.02
N ALA A 199 -5.85 -6.92 5.27
CA ALA A 199 -7.15 -6.25 5.32
C ALA A 199 -8.29 -7.20 4.94
N ASN A 200 -8.10 -7.99 3.88
CA ASN A 200 -9.06 -9.03 3.48
C ASN A 200 -9.25 -10.13 4.53
N ALA A 201 -8.23 -10.40 5.35
CA ALA A 201 -8.30 -11.39 6.43
C ALA A 201 -8.95 -10.85 7.72
N VAL A 202 -9.04 -9.53 7.89
CA VAL A 202 -9.90 -8.92 8.91
C VAL A 202 -11.34 -9.03 8.41
N ASP A 203 -11.99 -10.15 8.72
CA ASP A 203 -13.32 -10.46 8.21
C ASP A 203 -14.16 -11.27 9.22
N LEU A 204 -15.47 -11.31 8.98
CA LEU A 204 -16.45 -12.15 9.66
C LEU A 204 -17.28 -12.93 8.64
N PRO A 205 -16.74 -14.06 8.12
CA PRO A 205 -17.48 -14.90 7.19
C PRO A 205 -18.81 -15.37 7.79
N GLY A 206 -19.89 -15.22 7.04
CA GLY A 206 -21.24 -15.64 7.45
C GLY A 206 -21.95 -14.69 8.43
N HIS A 207 -21.35 -13.55 8.80
CA HIS A 207 -22.05 -12.57 9.64
C HIS A 207 -23.26 -11.98 8.90
N PRO A 208 -24.49 -12.10 9.44
CA PRO A 208 -25.73 -11.83 8.69
C PRO A 208 -25.90 -10.36 8.30
N GLY A 209 -25.29 -9.45 9.06
CA GLY A 209 -25.36 -8.01 8.78
C GLY A 209 -24.34 -7.49 7.76
N VAL A 210 -23.28 -8.25 7.42
CA VAL A 210 -22.27 -7.79 6.45
C VAL A 210 -22.73 -8.17 5.04
N GLN A 211 -23.04 -7.17 4.23
CA GLN A 211 -23.51 -7.40 2.86
C GLN A 211 -22.33 -7.48 1.90
N ARG A 212 -22.43 -8.41 0.95
CA ARG A 212 -21.42 -8.62 -0.08
C ARG A 212 -22.07 -8.84 -1.44
N ARG A 213 -21.35 -8.50 -2.50
CA ARG A 213 -21.75 -8.73 -3.88
C ARG A 213 -20.56 -9.22 -4.71
N PRO A 214 -20.77 -9.99 -5.79
CA PRO A 214 -19.70 -10.32 -6.72
C PRO A 214 -19.03 -9.05 -7.27
N ALA A 215 -17.70 -8.99 -7.28
CA ALA A 215 -16.97 -7.81 -7.75
C ALA A 215 -17.31 -7.46 -9.21
N CYS A 216 -17.52 -8.47 -10.06
CA CYS A 216 -17.90 -8.30 -11.46
C CYS A 216 -19.30 -7.66 -11.65
N GLU A 217 -20.19 -7.69 -10.66
CA GLU A 217 -21.46 -6.96 -10.74
C GLU A 217 -21.29 -5.46 -10.50
N LEU A 218 -20.23 -5.07 -9.78
CA LEU A 218 -19.92 -3.68 -9.44
C LEU A 218 -18.94 -3.06 -10.46
N SER A 219 -17.98 -3.86 -10.92
CA SER A 219 -17.03 -3.52 -11.97
C SER A 219 -16.79 -4.75 -12.84
N PRO A 220 -17.37 -4.82 -14.07
CA PRO A 220 -17.27 -5.99 -14.94
C PRO A 220 -15.84 -6.47 -15.21
N ASP A 221 -14.89 -5.55 -15.21
CA ASP A 221 -13.48 -5.78 -15.51
C ASP A 221 -12.62 -6.06 -14.26
N SER A 222 -13.23 -6.27 -13.08
CA SER A 222 -12.52 -6.55 -11.84
C SER A 222 -11.74 -7.87 -11.91
N ASP A 223 -10.47 -7.82 -11.50
CA ASP A 223 -9.61 -9.00 -11.36
C ASP A 223 -10.10 -9.98 -10.28
N LEU A 224 -10.95 -9.52 -9.36
CA LEU A 224 -11.57 -10.36 -8.35
C LEU A 224 -12.68 -11.25 -8.93
N GLY A 225 -13.26 -10.91 -10.09
CA GLY A 225 -14.30 -11.68 -10.77
C GLY A 225 -15.56 -11.87 -9.91
N ALA A 226 -16.04 -13.11 -9.78
CA ALA A 226 -17.25 -13.41 -9.01
C ALA A 226 -17.06 -13.38 -7.47
N ARG A 227 -15.86 -13.03 -6.98
CA ARG A 227 -15.58 -13.00 -5.54
C ARG A 227 -16.42 -11.95 -4.85
N LEU A 228 -16.90 -12.30 -3.66
CA LEU A 228 -17.77 -11.48 -2.85
C LEU A 228 -16.97 -10.37 -2.16
N VAL A 229 -17.19 -9.13 -2.59
CA VAL A 229 -16.60 -7.94 -1.98
C VAL A 229 -17.61 -7.29 -1.04
N VAL A 230 -17.12 -6.67 0.03
CA VAL A 230 -17.96 -6.03 1.04
C VAL A 230 -18.55 -4.75 0.49
N THR A 231 -19.88 -4.63 0.54
CA THR A 231 -20.63 -3.44 0.12
C THR A 231 -21.26 -2.69 1.29
N HIS A 232 -21.44 -3.36 2.43
CA HIS A 232 -21.95 -2.75 3.66
C HIS A 232 -21.44 -3.50 4.89
N VAL A 233 -20.96 -2.74 5.87
CA VAL A 233 -20.60 -3.21 7.21
C VAL A 233 -21.59 -2.60 8.20
N PRO A 234 -22.33 -3.40 8.98
CA PRO A 234 -23.27 -2.89 9.96
C PRO A 234 -22.53 -2.35 11.18
N LEU A 235 -23.26 -1.83 12.17
CA LEU A 235 -22.69 -1.68 13.51
C LEU A 235 -22.33 -3.07 14.04
N LEU A 236 -21.06 -3.26 14.40
CA LEU A 236 -20.53 -4.53 14.89
C LEU A 236 -20.45 -4.52 16.41
N ALA A 237 -20.71 -5.68 17.03
CA ALA A 237 -20.46 -5.85 18.45
C ALA A 237 -18.93 -5.80 18.73
N PRO A 238 -18.50 -5.27 19.89
CA PRO A 238 -17.07 -5.21 20.23
C PRO A 238 -16.35 -6.57 20.20
N GLU A 239 -17.07 -7.67 20.47
CA GLU A 239 -16.52 -9.02 20.36
C GLU A 239 -16.26 -9.43 18.91
N ASP A 240 -17.19 -9.11 18.00
CA ASP A 240 -17.03 -9.36 16.57
C ASP A 240 -15.85 -8.57 15.99
N CYS A 241 -15.68 -7.30 16.40
CA CYS A 241 -14.51 -6.53 16.01
C CYS A 241 -13.20 -7.19 16.47
N ARG A 242 -13.14 -7.68 17.71
CA ARG A 242 -11.96 -8.38 18.24
C ARG A 242 -11.68 -9.69 17.50
N ARG A 243 -12.72 -10.45 17.16
CA ARG A 243 -12.60 -11.69 16.38
C ARG A 243 -12.04 -11.43 14.97
N ALA A 244 -12.58 -10.43 14.28
CA ALA A 244 -12.09 -10.04 12.95
C ALA A 244 -10.63 -9.57 13.00
N ILE A 245 -10.27 -8.70 13.96
CA ILE A 245 -8.89 -8.25 14.16
C ILE A 245 -7.95 -9.43 14.45
N SER A 246 -8.38 -10.39 15.26
CA SER A 246 -7.58 -11.58 15.56
C SER A 246 -7.27 -12.43 14.31
N ALA A 247 -8.23 -12.54 13.38
CA ALA A 247 -8.02 -13.22 12.11
C ALA A 247 -6.97 -12.51 11.23
N GLY A 248 -7.08 -11.18 11.07
CA GLY A 248 -6.06 -10.39 10.35
C GLY A 248 -4.69 -10.44 11.03
N GLN A 249 -4.66 -10.37 12.36
CA GLN A 249 -3.44 -10.45 13.15
C GLN A 249 -2.72 -11.79 12.94
N ALA A 250 -3.45 -12.90 12.84
CA ALA A 250 -2.85 -14.21 12.57
C ALA A 250 -2.15 -14.27 11.21
N VAL A 251 -2.76 -13.67 10.17
CA VAL A 251 -2.14 -13.54 8.84
C VAL A 251 -0.89 -12.65 8.89
N ALA A 252 -0.99 -11.48 9.51
CA ALA A 252 0.15 -10.57 9.68
C ALA A 252 1.31 -11.24 10.43
N GLN A 253 1.02 -11.99 11.50
CA GLN A 253 2.01 -12.73 12.28
C GLN A 253 2.70 -13.82 11.44
N SER A 254 1.97 -14.50 10.56
CA SER A 254 2.54 -15.48 9.61
C SER A 254 3.48 -14.81 8.61
N MET A 255 3.07 -13.67 8.03
CA MET A 255 3.90 -12.90 7.10
C MET A 255 5.18 -12.38 7.78
N LEU A 256 5.09 -11.93 9.03
CA LEU A 256 6.23 -11.47 9.82
C LEU A 256 7.23 -12.62 10.06
N LYS A 257 6.74 -13.80 10.47
CA LYS A 257 7.59 -15.00 10.67
C LYS A 257 8.31 -15.46 9.40
N ARG A 258 7.68 -15.26 8.24
CA ARG A 258 8.24 -15.56 6.92
C ARG A 258 9.15 -14.45 6.38
N GLY A 259 9.29 -13.34 7.11
CA GLY A 259 10.11 -12.19 6.69
C GLY A 259 9.52 -11.37 5.53
N LEU A 260 8.23 -11.55 5.22
CA LEU A 260 7.56 -10.82 4.11
C LEU A 260 7.24 -9.37 4.48
N ILE A 261 6.98 -9.12 5.77
CA ILE A 261 6.73 -7.78 6.33
C ILE A 261 7.67 -7.50 7.51
N LYS A 262 7.79 -6.23 7.89
CA LYS A 262 8.53 -5.75 9.06
C LYS A 262 7.61 -5.35 10.22
N GLY A 263 6.36 -5.02 9.92
CA GLY A 263 5.33 -4.73 10.90
C GLY A 263 3.98 -4.46 10.24
N ALA A 264 2.92 -4.46 11.06
CA ALA A 264 1.57 -4.11 10.64
C ALA A 264 0.78 -3.48 11.79
N ALA A 265 -0.12 -2.56 11.46
CA ALA A 265 -1.13 -2.00 12.36
C ALA A 265 -2.52 -2.22 11.73
N LEU A 266 -3.47 -2.74 12.50
CA LEU A 266 -4.81 -3.10 12.03
C LEU A 266 -5.85 -2.39 12.92
N PHE A 267 -6.91 -1.86 12.31
CA PHE A 267 -7.97 -1.12 12.99
C PHE A 267 -9.36 -1.52 12.47
N LEU A 268 -10.30 -1.71 13.40
CA LEU A 268 -11.72 -1.98 13.13
C LEU A 268 -12.58 -1.52 14.31
N ARG A 269 -13.33 -0.42 14.15
CA ARG A 269 -14.34 0.08 15.09
C ARG A 269 -13.86 0.10 16.55
N GLY A 270 -12.66 0.67 16.76
CA GLY A 270 -12.01 0.77 18.06
C GLY A 270 -11.28 -0.49 18.55
N ALA A 271 -11.43 -1.63 17.88
CA ALA A 271 -10.53 -2.77 18.04
C ALA A 271 -9.28 -2.58 17.18
N GLN A 272 -8.12 -2.99 17.70
CA GLN A 272 -6.84 -2.78 17.04
C GLN A 272 -5.83 -3.86 17.38
N ALA A 273 -4.85 -4.05 16.49
CA ALA A 273 -3.67 -4.86 16.74
C ALA A 273 -2.45 -4.23 16.06
N ALA A 274 -1.27 -4.37 16.69
CA ALA A 274 0.00 -3.95 16.12
C ALA A 274 1.05 -5.05 16.28
N LEU A 275 1.87 -5.24 15.24
CA LEU A 275 2.94 -6.22 15.19
C LEU A 275 4.21 -5.59 14.60
N GLY A 276 5.37 -6.08 15.03
CA GLY A 276 6.68 -5.59 14.58
C GLY A 276 7.23 -4.46 15.46
N GLN A 277 8.55 -4.24 15.39
CA GLN A 277 9.24 -3.28 16.27
C GLN A 277 9.11 -1.83 15.81
N ALA A 278 8.96 -1.59 14.50
CA ALA A 278 8.86 -0.26 13.92
C ALA A 278 7.44 0.35 13.99
N VAL A 279 6.44 -0.47 14.32
CA VAL A 279 5.07 -0.01 14.54
C VAL A 279 4.94 0.36 16.02
N PRO A 280 4.44 1.57 16.36
CA PRO A 280 4.20 1.92 17.75
C PRO A 280 3.39 0.83 18.44
N GLN A 281 3.83 0.42 19.62
CA GLN A 281 2.99 -0.41 20.48
C GLN A 281 1.75 0.41 20.80
N ILE A 282 0.60 0.03 20.25
CA ILE A 282 -0.63 0.76 20.49
C ILE A 282 -1.08 0.43 21.92
N SER A 283 -0.70 1.28 22.87
CA SER A 283 -1.15 1.15 24.25
C SER A 283 -2.62 1.57 24.34
N ASN A 284 -3.47 0.70 24.87
CA ASN A 284 -4.89 0.98 25.17
C ASN A 284 -5.10 2.07 26.26
N ARG A 285 -4.12 2.92 26.55
CA ARG A 285 -4.32 4.06 27.44
C ARG A 285 -4.76 5.27 26.63
N LYS A 286 -6.05 5.61 26.78
CA LYS A 286 -6.47 7.01 26.77
C LYS A 286 -5.66 7.74 27.83
N GLU A 287 -4.47 8.23 27.49
CA GLU A 287 -3.88 9.32 28.26
C GLU A 287 -4.62 10.59 27.82
N LEU A 288 -5.71 10.85 28.54
CA LEU A 288 -6.28 12.19 28.66
C LEU A 288 -5.19 13.08 29.25
N HIS A 289 -4.42 13.72 28.38
CA HIS A 289 -3.67 14.92 28.76
C HIS A 289 -4.43 16.13 28.26
N HIS A 290 -5.25 16.67 29.14
CA HIS A 290 -5.60 18.08 29.12
C HIS A 290 -4.31 18.90 29.19
N ALA A 291 -4.12 19.78 28.19
CA ALA A 291 -3.50 21.09 28.34
C ALA A 291 -4.07 22.00 27.25
#